data_AF-A0A2W1B209-F1
#
_entry.id   AF-A0A2W1B209-F1
#
_cell.length_a   1.000
_cell.length_b   1.000
_cell.length_c   1.000
_cell.angle_alpha   90.00
_cell.angle_beta   90.00
_cell.angle_gamma   90.00
#
_symmetry.space_group_name_H-M   'P 1'
#
loop_
_entity.id
_entity.type
_entity.pdbx_description
1 polymer ?
#
loop_
_entity_poly.entity_id
_entity_poly.type
_entity_poly.pdbx_seq_one_letter_code
_entity_poly.pdbx_strand_id
1 'polypeptide(L)'
;MEGRIPTGILLALTNCNDPSREEEFNKWYDEYHLPDLQSTGLLSNAQRFVSTDPQTGQPKYVAIYETFAEDMAKAREDFAALRAKVFASDRMTDLGDMVAWGIFQGIYSTSTGEASKGVKGLLINSQNSKDTARDQEFSDWYSNIHVPDVLGSGLYHTVYRYQNDEPGDVLGKFINVYETHLDPAEASEGLRGERSKWEALGHMNDLLEIKFRAVVRPVHP
;
A
#
# COMPACT_ATOMS: atom_id res chain seq x y z
N MET A 1 4.25 7.95 -3.11
CA MET A 1 3.56 8.85 -4.06
C MET A 1 4.10 10.26 -3.96
N GLU A 2 4.67 10.66 -2.82
CA GLU A 2 5.47 11.88 -2.70
C GLU A 2 4.70 13.13 -3.15
N GLY A 3 3.44 13.21 -2.75
CA GLY A 3 2.54 14.31 -3.13
C GLY A 3 1.88 14.18 -4.51
N ARG A 4 2.26 13.20 -5.34
CA ARG A 4 1.50 12.87 -6.56
C ARG A 4 0.17 12.22 -6.19
N ILE A 5 -0.85 12.42 -7.03
CA ILE A 5 -2.20 11.89 -6.82
C ILE A 5 -2.57 11.05 -8.05
N PRO A 6 -2.16 9.77 -8.09
CA PRO A 6 -2.49 8.89 -9.20
C PRO A 6 -3.97 8.49 -9.18
N THR A 7 -4.56 8.22 -10.36
CA THR A 7 -5.95 7.72 -10.47
C THR A 7 -6.10 6.37 -9.79
N GLY A 8 -5.05 5.56 -9.76
CA GLY A 8 -5.00 4.31 -9.03
C GLY A 8 -3.57 3.88 -8.75
N ILE A 9 -3.44 2.79 -8.00
CA ILE A 9 -2.15 2.14 -7.79
C ILE A 9 -2.23 0.66 -8.08
N LEU A 10 -1.13 0.08 -8.55
CA LEU A 10 -0.87 -1.33 -8.35
C LEU A 10 -0.08 -1.49 -7.04
N LEU A 11 -0.53 -2.39 -6.17
CA LEU A 11 0.22 -2.80 -4.99
C LEU A 11 0.48 -4.30 -5.08
N ALA A 12 1.75 -4.70 -4.89
CA ALA A 12 2.18 -6.09 -4.84
C ALA A 12 2.90 -6.38 -3.53
N LEU A 13 2.54 -7.50 -2.89
CA LEU A 13 3.07 -8.03 -1.66
C LEU A 13 3.88 -9.29 -1.98
N THR A 14 5.17 -9.29 -1.67
CA THR A 14 6.07 -10.38 -2.06
C THR A 14 7.05 -10.75 -0.94
N ASN A 15 7.59 -11.96 -1.06
CA ASN A 15 8.68 -12.49 -0.26
C ASN A 15 9.81 -13.00 -1.16
N CYS A 16 11.00 -13.13 -0.57
CA CYS A 16 12.08 -13.94 -1.11
C CYS A 16 12.03 -15.32 -0.44
N ASN A 17 11.91 -16.39 -1.22
CA ASN A 17 11.80 -17.75 -0.70
C ASN A 17 13.15 -18.35 -0.24
N ASP A 18 14.28 -17.70 -0.56
CA ASP A 18 15.63 -18.05 -0.10
C ASP A 18 16.34 -16.80 0.45
N PRO A 19 16.35 -16.61 1.79
CA PRO A 19 17.00 -15.46 2.42
C PRO A 19 18.49 -15.33 2.11
N SER A 20 19.19 -16.42 1.76
CA SER A 20 20.61 -16.37 1.41
C SER A 20 20.88 -15.71 0.05
N ARG A 21 19.85 -15.63 -0.80
CA ARG A 21 19.87 -15.02 -2.14
C ARG A 21 19.02 -13.74 -2.19
N GLU A 22 18.74 -13.12 -1.04
CA GLU A 22 17.88 -11.93 -0.99
C GLU A 22 18.44 -10.73 -1.77
N GLU A 23 19.76 -10.56 -1.82
CA GLU A 23 20.39 -9.53 -2.66
C GLU A 23 20.14 -9.77 -4.15
N GLU A 24 20.19 -11.03 -4.59
CA GLU A 24 19.89 -11.43 -5.97
C GLU A 24 18.42 -11.15 -6.31
N PHE A 25 17.51 -11.48 -5.41
CA PHE A 25 16.08 -11.17 -5.56
C PHE A 25 15.83 -9.66 -5.70
N ASN A 26 16.46 -8.84 -4.85
CA ASN A 26 16.30 -7.39 -4.91
C ASN A 26 16.88 -6.82 -6.20
N LYS A 27 18.08 -7.24 -6.59
CA LYS A 27 18.72 -6.85 -7.85
C LYS A 27 17.85 -7.21 -9.06
N TRP A 28 17.30 -8.41 -9.10
CA TRP A 28 16.38 -8.83 -10.15
C TRP A 28 15.15 -7.92 -10.22
N TYR A 29 14.59 -7.58 -9.07
CA TYR A 29 13.41 -6.71 -9.00
C TYR A 29 13.72 -5.35 -9.62
N ASP A 30 14.86 -4.75 -9.27
CA ASP A 30 15.23 -3.40 -9.69
C ASP A 30 15.69 -3.35 -11.16
N GLU A 31 16.50 -4.30 -11.61
CA GLU A 31 17.10 -4.29 -12.95
C GLU A 31 16.17 -4.83 -14.04
N TYR A 32 15.24 -5.73 -13.68
CA TYR A 32 14.37 -6.41 -14.64
C TYR A 32 12.89 -6.22 -14.32
N HIS A 33 12.45 -6.61 -13.13
CA HIS A 33 11.00 -6.70 -12.86
C HIS A 33 10.29 -5.33 -12.87
N LEU A 34 10.87 -4.29 -12.26
CA LEU A 34 10.30 -2.94 -12.28
C LEU A 34 10.22 -2.39 -13.72
N PRO A 35 11.31 -2.33 -14.52
CA PRO A 35 11.24 -1.88 -15.91
C PRO A 35 10.20 -2.63 -16.75
N ASP A 36 10.06 -3.93 -16.54
CA ASP A 36 9.16 -4.77 -17.31
C ASP A 36 7.69 -4.41 -17.12
N LEU A 37 7.31 -4.19 -15.86
CA LEU A 37 5.95 -3.79 -15.53
C LEU A 37 5.64 -2.34 -15.92
N GLN A 38 6.67 -1.52 -16.15
CA GLN A 38 6.53 -0.14 -16.64
C GLN A 38 6.62 -0.02 -18.18
N SER A 39 6.98 -1.10 -18.89
CA SER A 39 7.32 -1.08 -20.32
C SER A 39 6.21 -0.58 -21.26
N THR A 40 4.95 -0.67 -20.85
CA THR A 40 3.80 -0.22 -21.66
C THR A 40 3.37 1.22 -21.35
N GLY A 41 3.92 1.84 -20.30
CA GLY A 41 3.46 3.13 -19.77
C GLY A 41 2.17 3.06 -18.94
N LEU A 42 1.54 1.89 -18.81
CA LEU A 42 0.35 1.71 -17.94
C LEU A 42 0.66 1.99 -16.47
N LEU A 43 1.85 1.58 -16.05
CA LEU A 43 2.39 1.76 -14.70
C LEU A 43 3.61 2.66 -14.75
N SER A 44 3.77 3.51 -13.74
CA SER A 44 4.86 4.47 -13.61
C SER A 44 5.25 4.63 -12.13
N ASN A 45 6.35 5.36 -11.87
CA ASN A 45 6.81 5.72 -10.53
C ASN A 45 6.85 4.53 -9.54
N ALA A 46 7.37 3.39 -10.00
CA ALA A 46 7.47 2.20 -9.18
C ALA A 46 8.41 2.44 -8.00
N GLN A 47 7.97 2.09 -6.79
CA GLN A 47 8.77 2.19 -5.57
C GLN A 47 8.63 0.92 -4.74
N ARG A 48 9.74 0.46 -4.19
CA ARG A 48 9.81 -0.71 -3.33
C ARG A 48 10.06 -0.34 -1.89
N PHE A 49 9.39 -1.07 -1.01
CA PHE A 49 9.49 -0.91 0.43
C PHE A 49 9.72 -2.28 1.08
N VAL A 50 10.38 -2.26 2.23
CA VAL A 50 10.63 -3.42 3.09
C VAL A 50 10.01 -3.20 4.46
N SER A 51 9.44 -4.25 5.04
CA SER A 51 8.89 -4.23 6.39
C SER A 51 9.94 -3.81 7.41
N THR A 52 9.52 -2.99 8.36
CA THR A 52 10.29 -2.62 9.56
C THR A 52 10.27 -3.71 10.62
N ASP A 53 9.29 -4.61 10.57
CA ASP A 53 9.13 -5.76 11.45
C ASP A 53 8.79 -7.01 10.60
N PRO A 54 9.78 -7.66 9.96
CA PRO A 54 9.53 -8.81 9.12
C PRO A 54 9.19 -10.04 9.98
N GLN A 55 7.97 -10.55 9.83
CA GLN A 55 7.48 -11.75 10.52
C GLN A 55 7.34 -12.92 9.54
N THR A 56 7.64 -14.13 10.01
CA THR A 56 7.43 -15.36 9.22
C THR A 56 5.95 -15.50 8.84
N GLY A 57 5.68 -15.78 7.57
CA GLY A 57 4.31 -15.91 7.05
C GLY A 57 3.62 -14.59 6.71
N GLN A 58 4.28 -13.45 6.89
CA GLN A 58 3.80 -12.15 6.42
C GLN A 58 4.65 -11.64 5.23
N PRO A 59 4.07 -10.84 4.32
CA PRO A 59 4.84 -10.16 3.28
C PRO A 59 5.95 -9.28 3.85
N LYS A 60 7.19 -9.52 3.41
CA LYS A 60 8.35 -8.71 3.76
C LYS A 60 8.48 -7.48 2.86
N TYR A 61 8.10 -7.60 1.59
CA TYR A 61 8.25 -6.54 0.59
C TYR A 61 6.91 -6.05 0.07
N VAL A 62 6.87 -4.74 -0.22
CA VAL A 62 5.77 -4.08 -0.91
C VAL A 62 6.33 -3.35 -2.13
N ALA A 63 5.75 -3.56 -3.30
CA ALA A 63 5.97 -2.70 -4.46
C ALA A 63 4.69 -1.93 -4.76
N ILE A 64 4.82 -0.62 -4.96
CA ILE A 64 3.72 0.26 -5.37
C ILE A 64 4.08 0.86 -6.73
N TYR A 65 3.13 0.82 -7.65
CA TYR A 65 3.20 1.48 -8.96
C TYR A 65 2.03 2.42 -9.09
N GLU A 66 2.27 3.57 -9.70
CA GLU A 66 1.23 4.57 -9.98
C GLU A 66 0.64 4.33 -11.37
N THR A 67 -0.68 4.45 -11.49
CA THR A 67 -1.37 4.48 -12.77
C THR A 67 -2.30 5.68 -12.87
N PHE A 68 -2.36 6.27 -14.06
CA PHE A 68 -3.20 7.41 -14.39
C PHE A 68 -4.28 7.03 -15.40
N ALA A 69 -4.50 5.74 -15.65
CA ALA A 69 -5.58 5.28 -16.50
C ALA A 69 -6.94 5.76 -15.96
N GLU A 70 -7.83 6.16 -16.85
CA GLU A 70 -9.18 6.62 -16.49
C GLU A 70 -10.14 5.44 -16.24
N ASP A 71 -9.95 4.33 -16.96
CA ASP A 71 -10.73 3.11 -16.83
C ASP A 71 -9.90 2.04 -16.08
N MET A 72 -10.27 1.81 -14.81
CA MET A 72 -9.59 0.82 -13.97
C MET A 72 -9.90 -0.63 -14.36
N ALA A 73 -11.07 -0.91 -14.95
CA ALA A 73 -11.39 -2.24 -15.43
C ALA A 73 -10.51 -2.59 -16.65
N LYS A 74 -10.37 -1.63 -17.57
CA LYS A 74 -9.47 -1.78 -18.72
C LYS A 74 -8.00 -1.87 -18.28
N ALA A 75 -7.58 -1.06 -17.31
CA ALA A 75 -6.23 -1.12 -16.76
C ALA A 75 -5.90 -2.50 -16.18
N ARG A 76 -6.85 -3.16 -15.49
CA ARG A 76 -6.68 -4.53 -14.98
C ARG A 76 -6.53 -5.55 -16.10
N GLU A 77 -7.33 -5.45 -17.17
CA GLU A 77 -7.20 -6.32 -18.34
C GLU A 77 -5.82 -6.16 -19.03
N ASP A 78 -5.42 -4.92 -19.29
CA ASP A 78 -4.15 -4.61 -19.95
C ASP A 78 -2.95 -5.05 -19.09
N PHE A 79 -3.04 -4.87 -17.77
CA PHE A 79 -2.04 -5.36 -16.85
C PHE A 79 -1.98 -6.88 -16.81
N ALA A 80 -3.13 -7.58 -16.83
CA ALA A 80 -3.16 -9.04 -16.89
C ALA A 80 -2.46 -9.56 -18.16
N ALA A 81 -2.68 -8.92 -19.30
CA ALA A 81 -2.00 -9.25 -20.56
C ALA A 81 -0.49 -8.97 -20.51
N LEU A 82 -0.07 -7.83 -19.93
CA LEU A 82 1.35 -7.52 -19.71
C LEU A 82 2.01 -8.55 -18.79
N ARG A 83 1.38 -8.85 -17.65
CA ARG A 83 1.88 -9.81 -16.66
C ARG A 83 2.04 -11.19 -17.30
N ALA A 84 1.08 -11.66 -18.10
CA ALA A 84 1.19 -12.93 -18.81
C ALA A 84 2.43 -12.98 -19.73
N LYS A 85 2.73 -11.88 -20.45
CA LYS A 85 3.93 -11.79 -21.31
C LYS A 85 5.22 -11.80 -20.50
N VAL A 86 5.29 -11.05 -19.40
CA VAL A 86 6.48 -11.00 -18.53
C VAL A 86 6.75 -12.37 -17.91
N PHE A 87 5.73 -13.05 -17.42
CA PHE A 87 5.86 -14.37 -16.80
C PHE A 87 6.17 -15.50 -17.79
N ALA A 88 5.86 -15.32 -19.08
CA ALA A 88 6.25 -16.24 -20.14
C ALA A 88 7.68 -15.99 -20.67
N SER A 89 8.38 -14.97 -20.17
CA SER A 89 9.74 -14.65 -20.57
C SER A 89 10.78 -15.38 -19.72
N ASP A 90 12.01 -15.49 -20.22
CA ASP A 90 13.15 -16.08 -19.49
C ASP A 90 13.77 -15.12 -18.45
N ARG A 91 13.04 -14.07 -18.05
CA ARG A 91 13.51 -13.04 -17.13
C ARG A 91 12.86 -13.09 -15.76
N MET A 92 12.09 -14.12 -15.46
CA MET A 92 11.55 -14.32 -14.10
C MET A 92 12.59 -14.96 -13.18
N THR A 93 12.58 -14.59 -11.91
CA THR A 93 13.39 -15.24 -10.87
C THR A 93 12.68 -16.47 -10.29
N ASP A 94 13.46 -17.44 -9.82
CA ASP A 94 13.01 -18.55 -8.98
C ASP A 94 12.82 -18.15 -7.50
N LEU A 95 13.30 -16.98 -7.10
CA LEU A 95 13.33 -16.51 -5.71
C LEU A 95 12.04 -15.83 -5.24
N GLY A 96 11.19 -15.44 -6.18
CA GLY A 96 10.01 -14.62 -5.89
C GLY A 96 8.83 -15.45 -5.41
N ASP A 97 8.33 -15.13 -4.23
CA ASP A 97 7.06 -15.63 -3.71
C ASP A 97 6.03 -14.49 -3.72
N MET A 98 4.96 -14.67 -4.50
CA MET A 98 3.89 -13.68 -4.64
C MET A 98 2.80 -13.95 -3.62
N VAL A 99 2.64 -13.05 -2.65
CA VAL A 99 1.63 -13.20 -1.60
C VAL A 99 0.27 -12.68 -2.07
N ALA A 100 0.21 -11.45 -2.55
CA ALA A 100 -1.01 -10.84 -3.08
C ALA A 100 -0.66 -9.64 -3.96
N TRP A 101 -1.52 -9.30 -4.91
CA TRP A 101 -1.42 -8.06 -5.67
C TRP A 101 -2.80 -7.58 -6.11
N GLY A 102 -2.92 -6.32 -6.48
CA GLY A 102 -4.14 -5.78 -7.08
C GLY A 102 -3.94 -4.39 -7.66
N ILE A 103 -4.89 -3.96 -8.49
CA ILE A 103 -5.00 -2.58 -8.98
C ILE A 103 -6.21 -1.92 -8.34
N PHE A 104 -5.99 -0.79 -7.70
CA PHE A 104 -6.95 -0.12 -6.83
C PHE A 104 -7.23 1.30 -7.33
N GLN A 105 -8.50 1.68 -7.33
CA GLN A 105 -8.94 3.02 -7.72
C GLN A 105 -8.78 4.00 -6.56
N GLY A 106 -8.22 5.18 -6.79
CA GLY A 106 -8.17 6.25 -5.80
C GLY A 106 -9.57 6.80 -5.52
N ILE A 107 -9.93 6.90 -4.24
CA ILE A 107 -11.24 7.41 -3.81
C ILE A 107 -11.14 8.68 -2.96
N TYR A 108 -9.99 8.91 -2.32
CA TYR A 108 -9.76 10.07 -1.46
C TYR A 108 -8.26 10.23 -1.20
N SER A 109 -7.77 11.47 -1.12
CA SER A 109 -6.44 11.76 -0.60
C SER A 109 -6.41 13.13 0.06
N THR A 110 -5.53 13.31 1.05
CA THR A 110 -5.28 14.61 1.67
C THR A 110 -3.90 14.66 2.30
N SER A 111 -3.39 15.87 2.53
CA SER A 111 -2.08 16.13 3.11
C SER A 111 -2.13 17.32 4.07
N THR A 112 -1.27 17.28 5.08
CA THR A 112 -0.95 18.42 5.96
C THR A 112 0.15 19.28 5.33
N GLY A 113 0.46 20.43 5.94
CA GLY A 113 1.59 21.29 5.51
C GLY A 113 2.97 20.61 5.59
N GLU A 114 3.05 19.47 6.26
CA GLU A 114 4.29 18.71 6.50
C GLU A 114 4.65 17.78 5.33
N ALA A 115 3.81 17.67 4.30
CA ALA A 115 4.05 16.80 3.15
C ALA A 115 5.31 17.14 2.34
N SER A 116 5.83 18.35 2.49
CA SER A 116 7.09 18.78 1.86
C SER A 116 8.35 18.20 2.52
N LYS A 117 8.22 17.54 3.69
CA LYS A 117 9.35 17.01 4.47
C LYS A 117 9.93 15.68 3.95
N GLY A 118 9.42 15.17 2.82
CA GLY A 118 9.85 13.92 2.20
C GLY A 118 9.26 12.67 2.86
N VAL A 119 9.43 11.52 2.23
CA VAL A 119 8.84 10.25 2.68
C VAL A 119 9.94 9.31 3.18
N LYS A 120 9.93 8.98 4.47
CA LYS A 120 10.84 7.99 5.09
C LYS A 120 10.20 6.63 5.30
N GLY A 121 8.89 6.54 5.25
CA GLY A 121 8.19 5.27 5.30
C GLY A 121 6.68 5.41 5.16
N LEU A 122 6.03 4.26 5.11
CA LEU A 122 4.59 4.13 4.93
C LEU A 122 3.96 3.30 6.05
N LEU A 123 2.74 3.66 6.41
CA LEU A 123 1.78 2.75 7.03
C LEU A 123 0.74 2.35 5.98
N ILE A 124 0.63 1.06 5.72
CA ILE A 124 -0.35 0.49 4.79
C ILE A 124 -1.35 -0.31 5.59
N ASN A 125 -2.63 0.01 5.43
CA ASN A 125 -3.74 -0.74 6.01
C ASN A 125 -4.65 -1.24 4.90
N SER A 126 -4.81 -2.55 4.80
CA SER A 126 -5.84 -3.20 4.01
C SER A 126 -6.97 -3.67 4.91
N GLN A 127 -8.19 -3.28 4.60
CA GLN A 127 -9.31 -3.32 5.53
C GLN A 127 -10.63 -3.61 4.80
N ASN A 128 -11.57 -4.17 5.57
CA ASN A 128 -12.97 -4.30 5.21
C ASN A 128 -13.84 -3.58 6.25
N SER A 129 -15.10 -3.34 5.89
CA SER A 129 -16.17 -3.28 6.87
C SER A 129 -16.58 -4.70 7.25
N LYS A 130 -16.86 -4.94 8.54
CA LYS A 130 -17.49 -6.18 9.03
C LYS A 130 -18.90 -6.39 8.46
N ASP A 131 -19.54 -5.32 8.01
CA ASP A 131 -20.84 -5.32 7.35
C ASP A 131 -20.75 -4.54 6.03
N THR A 132 -20.76 -5.27 4.91
CA THR A 132 -20.61 -4.68 3.57
C THR A 132 -21.80 -3.82 3.16
N ALA A 133 -22.97 -4.02 3.75
CA ALA A 133 -24.11 -3.13 3.52
C ALA A 133 -23.87 -1.72 4.09
N ARG A 134 -22.87 -1.58 4.99
CA ARG A 134 -22.47 -0.34 5.65
C ARG A 134 -21.09 0.15 5.18
N ASP A 135 -20.61 -0.31 4.02
CA ASP A 135 -19.33 0.12 3.45
C ASP A 135 -19.23 1.64 3.28
N GLN A 136 -20.32 2.29 2.85
CA GLN A 136 -20.35 3.75 2.71
C GLN A 136 -20.19 4.45 4.06
N GLU A 137 -20.93 3.99 5.08
CA GLU A 137 -20.83 4.54 6.44
C GLU A 137 -19.42 4.37 7.01
N PHE A 138 -18.83 3.17 6.85
CA PHE A 138 -17.46 2.90 7.25
C PHE A 138 -16.48 3.83 6.53
N SER A 139 -16.63 4.01 5.20
CA SER A 139 -15.76 4.87 4.42
C SER A 139 -15.89 6.35 4.80
N ASP A 140 -17.10 6.80 5.12
CA ASP A 140 -17.38 8.17 5.56
C ASP A 140 -16.75 8.43 6.93
N TRP A 141 -16.90 7.51 7.90
CA TRP A 141 -16.19 7.57 9.17
C TRP A 141 -14.68 7.64 8.95
N TYR A 142 -14.16 6.80 8.07
CA TYR A 142 -12.72 6.74 7.82
C TYR A 142 -12.16 8.06 7.28
N SER A 143 -12.84 8.66 6.28
CA SER A 143 -12.43 9.94 5.69
C SER A 143 -12.62 11.12 6.64
N ASN A 144 -13.73 11.16 7.37
CA ASN A 144 -14.16 12.38 8.07
C ASN A 144 -13.78 12.41 9.56
N ILE A 145 -13.42 11.26 10.14
CA ILE A 145 -13.04 11.13 11.55
C ILE A 145 -11.65 10.51 11.66
N HIS A 146 -11.45 9.29 11.15
CA HIS A 146 -10.21 8.55 11.38
C HIS A 146 -8.98 9.19 10.71
N VAL A 147 -9.09 9.62 9.45
CA VAL A 147 -8.00 10.31 8.75
C VAL A 147 -7.61 11.62 9.45
N PRO A 148 -8.55 12.53 9.79
CA PRO A 148 -8.23 13.72 10.58
C PRO A 148 -7.53 13.43 11.91
N ASP A 149 -7.95 12.38 12.62
CA ASP A 149 -7.31 11.93 13.85
C ASP A 149 -5.86 11.47 13.63
N VAL A 150 -5.62 10.65 12.59
CA VAL A 150 -4.28 10.15 12.25
C VAL A 150 -3.36 11.30 11.83
N LEU A 151 -3.79 12.18 10.94
CA LEU A 151 -2.98 13.32 10.50
C LEU A 151 -2.80 14.37 11.60
N GLY A 152 -3.81 14.58 12.43
CA GLY A 152 -3.79 15.48 13.57
C GLY A 152 -2.83 15.05 14.69
N SER A 153 -2.40 13.78 14.71
CA SER A 153 -1.33 13.32 15.60
C SER A 153 0.05 13.89 15.26
N GLY A 154 0.25 14.37 14.02
CA GLY A 154 1.54 14.80 13.50
C GLY A 154 2.50 13.67 13.11
N LEU A 155 2.09 12.41 13.26
CA LEU A 155 2.94 11.23 12.99
C LEU A 155 2.95 10.84 11.50
N TYR A 156 1.89 11.18 10.79
CA TYR A 156 1.75 10.97 9.34
C TYR A 156 1.27 12.27 8.72
N HIS A 157 1.80 12.62 7.55
CA HIS A 157 1.51 13.91 6.91
C HIS A 157 0.55 13.79 5.73
N THR A 158 0.42 12.62 5.12
CA THR A 158 -0.38 12.39 3.92
C THR A 158 -1.08 11.05 4.01
N VAL A 159 -2.29 10.96 3.46
CA VAL A 159 -3.00 9.70 3.23
C VAL A 159 -3.53 9.62 1.81
N TYR A 160 -3.48 8.41 1.27
CA TYR A 160 -4.13 8.02 0.04
C TYR A 160 -5.05 6.83 0.33
N ARG A 161 -6.30 6.94 -0.09
CA ARG A 161 -7.32 5.90 0.07
C ARG A 161 -7.71 5.36 -1.29
N TYR A 162 -7.78 4.05 -1.36
CA TYR A 162 -8.14 3.32 -2.56
C TYR A 162 -9.25 2.31 -2.29
N GLN A 163 -10.04 2.05 -3.32
CA GLN A 163 -11.02 0.98 -3.34
C GLN A 163 -10.52 -0.20 -4.18
N ASN A 164 -10.72 -1.40 -3.63
CA ASN A 164 -10.60 -2.66 -4.34
C ASN A 164 -11.98 -3.13 -4.80
N ASP A 165 -12.14 -3.46 -6.06
CA ASP A 165 -13.39 -4.05 -6.58
C ASP A 165 -13.37 -5.59 -6.49
N GLU A 166 -12.21 -6.17 -6.21
CA GLU A 166 -11.96 -7.61 -6.09
C GLU A 166 -11.32 -7.92 -4.72
N PRO A 167 -12.02 -7.68 -3.58
CA PRO A 167 -11.47 -7.91 -2.26
C PRO A 167 -11.16 -9.39 -2.01
N GLY A 168 -10.01 -9.66 -1.39
CA GLY A 168 -9.56 -10.99 -1.00
C GLY A 168 -9.15 -11.07 0.47
N ASP A 169 -8.47 -12.15 0.83
CA ASP A 169 -8.09 -12.42 2.23
C ASP A 169 -7.00 -11.48 2.77
N VAL A 170 -6.08 -11.05 1.91
CA VAL A 170 -4.99 -10.12 2.28
C VAL A 170 -5.33 -8.69 1.87
N LEU A 171 -5.82 -8.50 0.65
CA LEU A 171 -6.14 -7.20 0.07
C LEU A 171 -7.66 -7.00 0.08
N GLY A 172 -8.18 -6.44 1.17
CA GLY A 172 -9.59 -6.12 1.38
C GLY A 172 -10.13 -4.98 0.50
N LYS A 173 -11.36 -4.56 0.80
CA LYS A 173 -12.14 -3.56 0.05
C LYS A 173 -11.49 -2.18 0.04
N PHE A 174 -10.84 -1.78 1.13
CA PHE A 174 -10.21 -0.47 1.27
C PHE A 174 -8.72 -0.62 1.55
N ILE A 175 -7.89 0.08 0.77
CA ILE A 175 -6.44 0.20 0.98
C ILE A 175 -6.15 1.64 1.36
N ASN A 176 -5.48 1.85 2.49
CA ASN A 176 -5.08 3.17 2.94
C ASN A 176 -3.57 3.20 3.10
N VAL A 177 -2.92 4.15 2.43
CA VAL A 177 -1.47 4.35 2.45
C VAL A 177 -1.18 5.71 3.06
N TYR A 178 -0.54 5.71 4.23
CA TYR A 178 -0.12 6.91 4.92
C TYR A 178 1.38 7.12 4.75
N GLU A 179 1.80 8.35 4.43
CA GLU A 179 3.21 8.74 4.33
C GLU A 179 3.67 9.45 5.60
N THR A 180 4.90 9.14 6.05
CA THR A 180 5.56 9.84 7.15
C THR A 180 6.99 10.25 6.77
N HIS A 181 7.42 11.39 7.32
CA HIS A 181 8.80 11.88 7.25
C HIS A 181 9.63 11.48 8.49
N LEU A 182 8.99 10.81 9.46
CA LEU A 182 9.61 10.29 10.68
C LEU A 182 10.17 8.87 10.46
N ASP A 183 10.81 8.31 11.47
CA ASP A 183 11.05 6.87 11.48
C ASP A 183 9.69 6.13 11.45
N PRO A 184 9.46 5.22 10.49
CA PRO A 184 8.15 4.59 10.33
C PRO A 184 7.76 3.66 11.50
N ALA A 185 8.73 3.03 12.17
CA ALA A 185 8.44 2.16 13.31
C ALA A 185 8.00 2.99 14.52
N GLU A 186 8.74 4.07 14.83
CA GLU A 186 8.40 5.02 15.89
C GLU A 186 7.05 5.70 15.64
N ALA A 187 6.81 6.16 14.40
CA ALA A 187 5.53 6.78 14.02
C ALA A 187 4.36 5.81 14.21
N SER A 188 4.54 4.53 13.87
CA SER A 188 3.49 3.52 14.04
C SER A 188 3.23 3.19 15.52
N GLU A 189 4.27 3.17 16.35
CA GLU A 189 4.15 2.98 17.79
C GLU A 189 3.44 4.17 18.46
N GLY A 190 3.85 5.39 18.13
CA GLY A 190 3.16 6.61 18.58
C GLY A 190 1.68 6.60 18.22
N LEU A 191 1.34 6.18 17.01
CA LEU A 191 -0.07 6.13 16.56
C LEU A 191 -0.89 5.11 17.35
N ARG A 192 -0.27 3.98 17.75
CA ARG A 192 -0.93 3.02 18.66
C ARG A 192 -1.18 3.65 20.04
N GLY A 193 -0.31 4.53 20.49
CA GLY A 193 -0.45 5.28 21.75
C GLY A 193 -1.64 6.26 21.76
N GLU A 194 -2.04 6.79 20.60
CA GLU A 194 -3.21 7.70 20.50
C GLU A 194 -4.56 7.00 20.65
N ARG A 195 -4.60 5.66 20.64
CA ARG A 195 -5.85 4.89 20.60
C ARG A 195 -6.78 5.21 21.78
N SER A 196 -6.26 5.26 23.01
CA SER A 196 -7.10 5.51 24.20
C SER A 196 -7.74 6.90 24.19
N LYS A 197 -7.10 7.88 23.56
CA LYS A 197 -7.65 9.22 23.35
C LYS A 197 -8.83 9.18 22.39
N TRP A 198 -8.70 8.47 21.25
CA TRP A 198 -9.81 8.32 20.30
C TRP A 198 -10.97 7.49 20.85
N GLU A 199 -10.70 6.49 21.69
CA GLU A 199 -11.71 5.77 22.47
C GLU A 199 -12.49 6.72 23.38
N ALA A 200 -11.81 7.60 24.13
CA ALA A 200 -12.46 8.58 25.00
C ALA A 200 -13.29 9.63 24.24
N LEU A 201 -12.91 9.94 22.99
CA LEU A 201 -13.66 10.83 22.09
C LEU A 201 -14.84 10.13 21.39
N GLY A 202 -14.97 8.81 21.51
CA GLY A 202 -15.97 8.04 20.77
C GLY A 202 -15.70 7.96 19.27
N HIS A 203 -14.46 8.18 18.85
CA HIS A 203 -14.05 8.18 17.44
C HIS A 203 -13.74 6.78 16.89
N MET A 204 -13.83 5.74 17.72
CA MET A 204 -13.68 4.35 17.28
C MET A 204 -14.88 3.89 16.46
N ASN A 205 -14.65 2.95 15.55
CA ASN A 205 -15.70 2.37 14.72
C ASN A 205 -15.69 0.84 14.85
N ASP A 206 -16.85 0.27 15.13
CA ASP A 206 -17.05 -1.15 15.37
C ASP A 206 -17.04 -1.98 14.08
N LEU A 207 -17.24 -1.36 12.92
CA LEU A 207 -17.19 -1.99 11.60
C LEU A 207 -15.77 -2.29 11.11
N LEU A 208 -14.73 -1.69 11.72
CA LEU A 208 -13.36 -1.87 11.24
C LEU A 208 -12.90 -3.34 11.35
N GLU A 209 -12.56 -3.95 10.21
CA GLU A 209 -11.82 -5.21 10.10
C GLU A 209 -10.49 -4.97 9.39
N ILE A 210 -9.37 -5.31 10.04
CA ILE A 210 -8.04 -5.24 9.43
C ILE A 210 -7.71 -6.59 8.79
N LYS A 211 -7.44 -6.59 7.48
CA LYS A 211 -6.99 -7.77 6.72
C LYS A 211 -5.47 -7.87 6.68
N PHE A 212 -4.82 -6.73 6.47
CA PHE A 212 -3.36 -6.62 6.45
C PHE A 212 -2.94 -5.25 6.94
N ARG A 213 -1.84 -5.21 7.71
CA ARG A 213 -1.19 -3.98 8.14
C ARG A 213 0.31 -4.14 7.95
N ALA A 214 0.95 -3.17 7.33
CA ALA A 214 2.39 -3.13 7.22
C ALA A 214 2.94 -1.73 7.50
N VAL A 215 4.11 -1.71 8.16
CA VAL A 215 4.91 -0.53 8.41
C VAL A 215 6.21 -0.73 7.68
N VAL A 216 6.43 0.06 6.63
CA VAL A 216 7.49 -0.21 5.66
C VAL A 216 8.34 1.04 5.43
N ARG A 217 9.60 0.83 5.05
CA ARG A 217 10.53 1.89 4.63
C ARG A 217 11.02 1.60 3.21
N PRO A 218 11.44 2.62 2.44
CA PRO A 218 12.03 2.38 1.12
C PRO A 218 13.17 1.35 1.17
N VAL A 219 13.24 0.46 0.18
CA VAL A 219 14.38 -0.47 0.03
C VAL A 219 15.66 0.31 -0.28
N HIS A 220 15.53 1.37 -1.08
CA HIS A 220 16.60 2.28 -1.45
C HIS A 220 16.35 3.66 -0.82
N PRO A 221 17.40 4.32 -0.28
CA PRO A 221 17.29 5.64 0.33
C PRO A 221 16.99 6.77 -0.67
#